data_AF-A0A850CRK2-F1
#
_entry.id   AF-A0A850CRK2-F1
#
_cell.length_a   1.000
_cell.length_b   1.000
_cell.length_c   1.000
_cell.angle_alpha   90.00
_cell.angle_beta   90.00
_cell.angle_gamma   90.00
#
_symmetry.space_group_name_H-M   'P 1'
#
loop_
_entity.id
_entity.type
_entity.pdbx_description
1 polymer ?
#
loop_
_entity_poly.entity_id
_entity_poly.type
_entity_poly.pdbx_seq_one_letter_code
_entity_poly.pdbx_strand_id
1 'polypeptide(L)' 'CLAEALDNRTEFGVWGGMTERERRALLRKRPDITSWKSALRAGMAAQAKSV' A
#
# COMPACT_ATOMS: atom_id res chain seq x y z
N CYS A 1 -9.31 -0.51 -4.10
CA CYS A 1 -9.37 0.07 -2.74
C CYS A 1 -7.97 0.33 -2.17
N LEU A 2 -7.06 -0.65 -2.01
CA LEU A 2 -5.72 -0.41 -1.43
C LEU A 2 -4.81 0.48 -2.31
N ALA A 3 -4.75 0.22 -3.62
CA ALA A 3 -3.96 1.03 -4.56
C ALA A 3 -4.22 2.53 -4.41
N GLU A 4 -5.51 2.87 -4.41
CA GLU A 4 -6.00 4.24 -4.32
C GLU A 4 -5.71 4.87 -2.96
N ALA A 5 -5.85 4.11 -1.87
CA ALA A 5 -5.48 4.58 -0.54
C ALA A 5 -3.97 4.86 -0.39
N LEU A 6 -3.12 4.09 -1.08
CA LEU A 6 -1.67 4.31 -1.08
C LEU A 6 -1.27 5.48 -1.97
N ASP A 7 -1.85 5.59 -3.17
CA ASP A 7 -1.59 6.69 -4.11
C ASP A 7 -2.05 8.03 -3.52
N ASN A 8 -3.23 8.08 -2.91
CA ASN A 8 -3.79 9.29 -2.31
C ASN A 8 -3.37 9.54 -0.86
N ARG A 9 -2.47 8.71 -0.31
CA ARG A 9 -2.01 8.82 1.09
C ARG A 9 -3.15 8.89 2.11
N THR A 10 -4.23 8.15 1.88
CA THR A 10 -5.42 8.17 2.74
C THR A 10 -5.06 7.81 4.18
N GLU A 11 -5.35 8.73 5.08
CA GLU A 11 -4.96 8.66 6.49
C GLU A 11 -5.76 7.59 7.23
N PHE A 12 -7.09 7.59 7.15
CA PHE A 12 -7.92 6.75 8.01
C PHE A 12 -8.50 5.50 7.32
N GLY A 13 -8.90 4.52 8.14
CA GLY A 13 -9.63 3.33 7.71
C GLY A 13 -8.75 2.13 7.26
N VAL A 14 -9.43 1.02 6.97
CA VAL A 14 -8.83 -0.24 6.49
C VAL A 14 -9.11 -0.38 5.00
N TRP A 15 -8.05 -0.53 4.22
CA TRP A 15 -8.13 -0.57 2.76
C TRP A 15 -7.40 -1.80 2.24
N GLY A 16 -8.10 -2.67 1.50
CA GLY A 16 -7.58 -3.96 1.01
C GLY A 16 -6.98 -4.84 2.11
N GLY A 17 -7.56 -4.78 3.32
CA GLY A 17 -7.09 -5.53 4.49
C GLY A 17 -5.91 -4.93 5.23
N MET A 18 -5.42 -3.74 4.86
CA MET A 18 -4.36 -3.03 5.58
C MET A 18 -4.89 -1.84 6.39
N THR A 19 -4.47 -1.78 7.65
CA THR A 19 -4.62 -0.62 8.54
C THR A 19 -3.77 0.56 8.07
N GLU A 20 -4.06 1.76 8.59
CA GLU A 20 -3.24 2.95 8.36
C GLU A 20 -1.76 2.72 8.72
N ARG A 21 -1.51 2.06 9.85
CA ARG A 21 -0.15 1.77 10.33
C ARG A 21 0.63 0.91 9.32
N GLU A 22 0.01 -0.13 8.81
CA GLU A 22 0.63 -1.02 7.82
C GLU A 22 0.88 -0.30 6.50
N ARG A 23 -0.06 0.53 6.04
CA ARG A 23 0.15 1.36 4.83
C ARG A 23 1.32 2.34 5.01
N ARG A 24 1.42 3.03 6.15
CA ARG A 24 2.55 3.93 6.46
C ARG A 24 3.89 3.19 6.48
N ALA A 25 3.93 1.99 7.07
CA ALA A 25 5.12 1.16 7.07
C ALA A 25 5.54 0.75 5.64
N LEU A 26 4.57 0.38 4.81
CA LEU A 26 4.81 0.02 3.41
C LEU A 26 5.34 1.21 2.59
N LEU A 27 4.73 2.39 2.74
CA LEU A 27 5.15 3.63 2.06
C LEU A 27 6.57 4.05 2.46
N ARG A 28 6.98 3.80 3.71
CA ARG A 28 8.36 4.05 4.17
C ARG A 28 9.37 3.05 3.61
N LYS A 29 8.97 1.78 3.44
CA LYS A 29 9.84 0.73 2.90
C LYS A 29 10.08 0.86 1.41
N ARG A 30 9.14 1.45 0.66
CA ARG A 30 9.20 1.58 -0.80
C ARG A 30 8.97 3.02 -1.25
N PRO A 31 9.89 3.95 -0.93
CA PRO A 31 9.80 5.33 -1.38
C PRO A 31 10.00 5.50 -2.89
N ASP A 32 10.51 4.46 -3.57
CA ASP A 32 10.73 4.36 -5.01
C ASP A 32 9.45 4.20 -5.82
N ILE A 33 8.36 3.73 -5.20
CA ILE A 33 7.10 3.47 -5.90
C ILE A 33 6.27 4.75 -5.97
N THR A 34 6.15 5.29 -7.18
CA THR A 34 5.37 6.50 -7.48
C THR A 34 3.93 6.21 -7.92
N SER A 35 3.64 4.99 -8.37
CA SER A 35 2.28 4.55 -8.72
C SER A 35 2.01 3.17 -8.15
N TRP A 36 1.31 3.14 -7.00
CA TRP A 36 0.91 1.91 -6.34
C TRP A 36 -0.11 1.16 -7.17
N LYS A 37 -1.02 1.84 -7.89
CA LYS A 37 -1.90 1.15 -8.86
C LYS A 37 -1.13 0.31 -9.87
N SER A 38 -0.03 0.83 -10.42
CA SER A 38 0.80 0.11 -11.38
C SER A 38 1.60 -1.01 -10.71
N ALA A 39 2.22 -0.74 -9.56
CA ALA A 39 2.99 -1.74 -8.81
C ALA A 39 2.12 -2.91 -8.32
N LEU A 40 0.91 -2.64 -7.82
CA LEU A 40 0.00 -3.67 -7.35
C LEU A 40 -0.58 -4.48 -8.53
N ARG A 41 -0.85 -3.85 -9.68
CA ARG A 41 -1.21 -4.58 -10.92
C ARG A 41 -0.10 -5.47 -11.43
N ALA A 42 1.16 -5.05 -11.28
CA ALA A 42 2.34 -5.83 -11.62
C ALA A 42 2.64 -6.97 -10.60
N GLY A 43 1.77 -7.19 -9.61
CA GLY A 43 1.87 -8.31 -8.66
C GLY A 43 2.70 -8.03 -7.40
N MET A 44 3.26 -6.83 -7.24
CA MET A 44 4.10 -6.48 -6.08
C MET A 44 3.30 -6.34 -4.77
N ALA A 45 1.96 -6.40 -4.84
CA ALA A 45 1.03 -6.25 -3.71
C ALA A 45 1.04 -7.41 -2.72
N ALA A 46 1.36 -8.62 -3.19
CA ALA A 46 1.07 -9.85 -2.44
C ALA A 46 2.01 -10.10 -1.24
N GLN A 47 3.06 -9.29 -1.07
CA GLN A 47 4.12 -9.57 -0.10
C GLN A 47 3.96 -8.88 1.26
N ALA A 48 2.85 -8.17 1.51
CA ALA A 48 2.63 -7.44 2.77
C ALA A 48 2.06 -8.29 3.92
N LYS A 49 2.10 -9.62 3.83
CA LYS A 49 1.88 -10.53 4.96
C LYS A 49 2.97 -11.60 4.99
N SER A 50 3.97 -11.37 5.82
CA SER A 50 4.83 -12.41 6.38
C SER A 50 5.28 -11.90 7.75
N VAL A 51 4.94 -12.70 8.78
CA VAL A 51 4.98 -12.43 10.23
C VAL A 51 3.75 -11.74 10.79
#